data_AF-A0A849Z2U5-F1
#
_entry.id   AF-A0A849Z2U5-F1
#
_cell.length_a   1.000
_cell.length_b   1.000
_cell.length_c   1.000
_cell.angle_alpha   90.00
_cell.angle_beta   90.00
_cell.angle_gamma   90.00
#
_symmetry.space_group_name_H-M   'P 1'
#
loop_
_entity.id
_entity.type
_entity.pdbx_description
1 polymer ?
#
loop_
_entity_poly.entity_id
_entity_poly.type
_entity_poly.pdbx_seq_one_letter_code
_entity_poly.pdbx_strand_id
1 'polypeptide(L)'
;ATAYRTAPPAVDDGAPERVLRAAAELAMAYGLARVAGVLERSLLEAFDLPSDELAQRRLVLRMTPRDLVATERDSALAEQLQRCLVHAGTRASVRIVTVELRVRPEAEAT
;
A
#
# COMPACT_ATOMS: atom_id res chain seq x y z
N ALA A 1 -23.23 -21.66 -30.53
CA ALA A 1 -22.27 -21.48 -29.42
C ALA A 1 -21.95 -20.00 -29.32
N THR A 2 -22.47 -19.33 -28.29
CA THR A 2 -22.40 -17.89 -28.13
C THR A 2 -20.98 -17.46 -27.78
N ALA A 3 -20.40 -16.58 -28.59
CA ALA A 3 -19.08 -16.02 -28.38
C ALA A 3 -19.04 -15.27 -27.04
N TYR A 4 -18.19 -15.73 -26.11
CA TYR A 4 -17.80 -14.95 -24.94
C TYR A 4 -17.01 -13.74 -25.45
N ARG A 5 -17.71 -12.62 -25.58
CA ARG A 5 -17.12 -11.30 -25.77
C ARG A 5 -16.18 -11.09 -24.58
N THR A 6 -14.88 -11.10 -24.82
CA THR A 6 -13.84 -10.79 -23.85
C THR A 6 -14.13 -9.40 -23.29
N ALA A 7 -14.73 -9.36 -22.09
CA ALA A 7 -14.88 -8.13 -21.36
C ALA A 7 -13.47 -7.55 -21.16
N PRO A 8 -13.24 -6.25 -21.41
CA PRO A 8 -11.96 -5.64 -21.12
C PRO A 8 -11.61 -5.92 -19.64
N PRO A 9 -10.34 -6.24 -19.32
CA PRO A 9 -9.94 -6.45 -17.94
C PRO A 9 -10.36 -5.22 -17.14
N ALA A 10 -11.01 -5.44 -15.99
CA ALA A 10 -11.35 -4.36 -15.08
C ALA A 10 -10.07 -3.55 -14.84
N VAL A 11 -10.15 -2.24 -15.07
CA VAL A 11 -9.03 -1.33 -14.80
C VAL A 11 -8.67 -1.54 -13.32
N ASP A 12 -7.46 -2.01 -13.04
CA ASP A 12 -7.02 -2.26 -11.67
C ASP A 12 -6.77 -0.92 -10.98
N ASP A 13 -7.87 -0.32 -10.49
CA ASP A 13 -7.86 0.89 -9.68
C ASP A 13 -7.21 0.65 -8.31
N GLY A 14 -6.77 -0.58 -8.01
CA GLY A 14 -6.00 -0.98 -6.84
C GLY A 14 -4.51 -1.15 -7.09
N ALA A 15 -3.96 -0.67 -8.22
CA ALA A 15 -2.52 -0.70 -8.48
C ALA A 15 -1.71 -0.11 -7.29
N PRO A 16 -0.66 -0.80 -6.80
CA PRO A 16 0.05 -0.40 -5.57
C PRO A 16 0.56 1.05 -5.58
N GLU A 17 0.99 1.55 -6.74
CA GLU A 17 1.50 2.91 -6.89
C GLU A 17 0.41 3.97 -6.69
N ARG A 18 -0.83 3.67 -7.13
CA ARG A 18 -1.99 4.55 -6.92
C ARG A 18 -2.39 4.57 -5.45
N VAL A 19 -2.38 3.41 -4.78
CA VAL A 19 -2.65 3.31 -3.33
C VAL A 19 -1.61 4.10 -2.55
N LEU A 20 -0.33 3.97 -2.89
CA LEU A 20 0.76 4.70 -2.24
C LEU A 20 0.62 6.22 -2.41
N ARG A 21 0.30 6.69 -3.62
CA ARG A 21 0.04 8.11 -3.89
C ARG A 21 -1.15 8.64 -3.09
N ALA A 22 -2.27 7.93 -3.13
CA ALA A 22 -3.47 8.32 -2.39
C ALA A 22 -3.22 8.34 -0.87
N ALA A 23 -2.42 7.42 -0.34
CA ALA A 23 -2.02 7.43 1.07
C ALA A 23 -1.17 8.65 1.42
N ALA A 24 -0.25 9.08 0.55
CA ALA A 24 0.55 10.28 0.74
C ALA A 24 -0.32 11.55 0.71
N GLU A 25 -1.25 11.64 -0.24
CA GLU A 25 -2.22 12.74 -0.33
C GLU A 25 -3.11 12.81 0.93
N LEU A 26 -3.59 11.65 1.41
CA LEU A 26 -4.37 11.55 2.63
C LEU A 26 -3.56 12.03 3.86
N ALA A 27 -2.29 11.62 3.97
CA ALA A 27 -1.41 12.06 5.04
C ALA A 27 -1.22 13.58 5.02
N MET A 28 -1.03 14.18 3.84
CA MET A 28 -0.95 15.64 3.68
C MET A 28 -2.25 16.35 4.09
N ALA A 29 -3.41 15.82 3.69
CA ALA A 29 -4.71 16.38 4.07
C ALA A 29 -4.94 16.38 5.59
N TYR A 30 -4.38 15.40 6.31
CA TYR A 30 -4.40 15.34 7.78
C TYR A 30 -3.25 16.11 8.46
N GLY A 31 -2.40 16.82 7.71
CA GLY A 31 -1.27 17.56 8.26
C GLY A 31 -0.09 16.68 8.72
N LEU A 32 -0.03 15.43 8.29
CA LEU A 32 0.99 14.45 8.66
C LEU A 32 2.17 14.49 7.68
N ALA A 33 2.86 15.63 7.58
CA ALA A 33 3.93 15.84 6.59
C ALA A 33 5.06 14.80 6.66
N ARG A 34 5.42 14.34 7.86
CA ARG A 34 6.45 13.29 8.04
C ARG A 34 6.01 11.95 7.45
N VAL A 35 4.73 11.60 7.60
CA VAL A 35 4.14 10.37 7.05
C VAL A 35 4.12 10.43 5.53
N ALA A 36 3.65 11.55 4.96
CA ALA A 36 3.63 11.77 3.52
C ALA A 36 5.03 11.63 2.89
N GLY A 37 6.04 12.26 3.49
CA GLY A 37 7.41 12.14 2.99
C GLY A 37 7.96 10.72 3.01
N VAL A 38 7.63 9.91 4.03
CA VAL A 38 8.01 8.48 4.05
C VAL A 38 7.31 7.72 2.90
N LEU A 39 6.02 7.96 2.69
CA LEU A 39 5.24 7.29 1.63
C LEU A 39 5.76 7.64 0.23
N GLU A 40 6.08 8.91 -0.04
CA GLU A 40 6.65 9.37 -1.31
C GLU A 40 7.99 8.70 -1.65
N ARG A 41 8.79 8.38 -0.63
CA ARG A 41 10.09 7.69 -0.76
C ARG A 41 9.99 6.17 -0.61
N SER A 42 8.80 5.60 -0.55
CA SER A 42 8.60 4.17 -0.37
C SER A 42 8.19 3.47 -1.67
N LEU A 43 8.18 2.15 -1.68
CA LEU A 43 7.52 1.34 -2.71
C LEU A 43 6.45 0.51 -2.01
N LEU A 44 5.39 0.17 -2.73
CA LEU A 44 4.32 -0.66 -2.19
C LEU A 44 4.20 -1.93 -3.03
N GLU A 45 4.26 -3.07 -2.35
CA GLU A 45 3.91 -4.36 -2.94
C GLU A 45 2.53 -4.76 -2.41
N ALA A 46 1.66 -5.29 -3.27
CA ALA A 46 0.37 -5.84 -2.89
C ALA A 46 0.32 -7.32 -3.24
N PHE A 47 -0.17 -8.12 -2.30
CA PHE A 47 -0.33 -9.57 -2.46
C PHE A 47 -1.79 -9.92 -2.20
N ASP A 48 -2.43 -10.54 -3.18
CA ASP A 48 -3.76 -11.10 -3.00
C ASP A 48 -3.70 -12.33 -2.09
N LEU A 49 -4.65 -12.42 -1.17
CA LEU A 49 -4.83 -13.53 -0.25
C LEU A 49 -6.07 -14.34 -0.66
N PRO A 50 -6.05 -15.67 -0.51
CA PRO A 50 -7.21 -16.49 -0.80
C PRO A 50 -8.38 -16.12 0.13
N SER A 51 -9.55 -15.86 -0.44
CA SER A 51 -10.78 -15.58 0.30
C SER A 51 -12.01 -15.94 -0.53
N ASP A 52 -13.05 -16.47 0.14
CA ASP A 52 -14.27 -16.95 -0.51
C ASP A 52 -15.35 -15.86 -0.70
N GLU A 53 -15.22 -14.70 -0.04
CA GLU A 53 -16.27 -13.66 -0.01
C GLU A 53 -15.83 -12.32 -0.62
N LEU A 54 -14.69 -11.78 -0.15
CA LEU A 54 -14.17 -10.46 -0.52
C LEU A 54 -12.69 -10.59 -0.84
N ALA A 55 -12.21 -9.91 -1.88
CA ALA A 55 -10.79 -9.93 -2.21
C ALA A 55 -9.99 -9.38 -1.02
N GLN A 56 -9.10 -10.20 -0.48
CA GLN A 56 -8.24 -9.82 0.63
C GLN A 56 -6.86 -9.50 0.10
N ARG A 57 -6.26 -8.42 0.60
CA ARG A 57 -4.90 -8.03 0.24
C ARG A 57 -4.04 -7.82 1.46
N ARG A 58 -2.79 -8.26 1.34
CA ARG A 58 -1.68 -7.84 2.20
C ARG A 58 -0.85 -6.80 1.46
N LEU A 59 -0.53 -5.71 2.13
CA LEU A 59 0.36 -4.68 1.62
C LEU A 59 1.73 -4.79 2.32
N VAL A 60 2.81 -4.60 1.56
CA VAL A 60 4.17 -4.49 2.10
C VAL A 60 4.75 -3.15 1.67
N LEU A 61 4.91 -2.23 2.62
CA LEU A 61 5.56 -0.95 2.40
C LEU A 61 7.08 -1.11 2.53
N ARG A 62 7.78 -0.95 1.40
CA ARG A 62 9.23 -1.01 1.30
C ARG A 62 9.82 0.39 1.43
N MET A 63 10.52 0.64 2.54
CA MET A 63 11.10 1.95 2.86
C MET A 63 12.63 1.90 2.97
N THR A 64 13.26 3.07 3.05
CA THR A 64 14.71 3.13 3.30
C THR A 64 15.05 2.59 4.70
N PRO A 65 16.27 2.08 4.95
CA PRO A 65 16.66 1.65 6.29
C PRO A 65 16.49 2.74 7.35
N ARG A 66 16.79 4.00 6.98
CA ARG A 66 16.61 5.16 7.86
C ARG A 66 15.15 5.37 8.25
N ASP A 67 14.24 5.28 7.27
CA ASP A 67 12.80 5.46 7.52
C ASP A 67 12.25 4.29 8.35
N LEU A 68 12.73 3.06 8.13
CA LEU A 68 12.34 1.89 8.92
C LEU A 68 12.75 2.04 10.38
N VAL A 69 14.02 2.36 10.65
CA VAL A 69 14.51 2.61 12.02
C VAL A 69 13.74 3.75 12.69
N ALA A 70 13.42 4.81 11.94
CA ALA A 70 12.62 5.91 12.47
C ALA A 70 11.20 5.48 12.85
N THR A 71 10.61 4.55 12.10
CA THR A 71 9.26 4.02 12.31
C THR A 71 9.23 3.00 13.45
N GLU A 72 10.25 2.16 13.60
CA GLU A 72 10.39 1.24 14.74
C GLU A 72 10.54 1.97 16.08
N ARG A 73 11.18 3.15 16.06
CA ARG A 73 11.35 3.99 17.25
C ARG A 73 10.14 4.85 17.58
N ASP A 74 9.20 4.99 16.65
CA ASP A 74 8.05 5.89 16.75
C ASP A 74 6.78 5.15 16.35
N SER A 75 6.13 4.53 17.35
CA SER A 75 4.91 3.74 17.12
C SER A 75 3.77 4.58 16.54
N ALA A 76 3.70 5.87 16.85
CA ALA A 76 2.69 6.76 16.28
C ALA A 76 2.91 6.95 14.78
N LEU A 77 4.15 7.10 14.34
CA LEU A 77 4.50 7.13 12.91
C LEU A 77 4.10 5.82 12.22
N ALA A 78 4.40 4.67 12.84
CA ALA A 78 4.05 3.35 12.30
C ALA A 78 2.53 3.19 12.13
N GLU A 79 1.76 3.53 13.16
CA GLU A 79 0.30 3.47 13.12
C GLU A 79 -0.30 4.41 12.07
N GLN A 80 0.22 5.63 11.96
CA GLN A 80 -0.24 6.61 10.97
C GLN A 80 0.01 6.13 9.54
N LEU A 81 1.18 5.56 9.27
CA LEU A 81 1.51 4.95 7.98
C LEU A 81 0.53 3.82 7.63
N GLN A 82 0.30 2.90 8.56
CA GLN A 82 -0.62 1.78 8.36
C GLN A 82 -2.06 2.26 8.12
N ARG A 83 -2.55 3.23 8.90
CA ARG A 83 -3.90 3.80 8.72
C ARG A 83 -4.06 4.45 7.36
N CYS A 84 -3.08 5.24 6.91
CA CYS A 84 -3.14 5.89 5.60
C CYS A 84 -3.22 4.85 4.47
N LEU A 85 -2.41 3.80 4.54
CA LEU A 85 -2.40 2.73 3.54
C LEU A 85 -3.68 1.87 3.56
N VAL A 86 -4.18 1.53 4.74
CA VAL A 86 -5.45 0.78 4.86
C VAL A 86 -6.61 1.60 4.29
N HIS A 87 -6.71 2.88 4.62
CA HIS A 87 -7.76 3.75 4.08
C HIS A 87 -7.62 3.95 2.57
N ALA A 88 -6.40 4.19 2.08
CA ALA A 88 -6.15 4.39 0.66
C ALA A 88 -6.39 3.11 -0.16
N GLY A 89 -6.12 1.94 0.39
CA GLY A 89 -6.25 0.64 -0.29
C GLY A 89 -7.60 -0.05 -0.13
N THR A 90 -8.37 0.26 0.91
CA THR A 90 -9.67 -0.39 1.14
C THR A 90 -10.71 0.12 0.16
N ARG A 91 -11.51 -0.80 -0.40
CA ARG A 91 -12.60 -0.54 -1.35
C ARG A 91 -13.79 -1.44 -1.02
N ALA A 92 -14.94 -1.19 -1.64
CA ALA A 92 -16.14 -2.01 -1.44
C ALA A 92 -15.92 -3.50 -1.77
N SER A 93 -15.05 -3.81 -2.74
CA SER A 93 -14.72 -5.17 -3.19
C SER A 93 -13.37 -5.70 -2.68
N VAL A 94 -12.58 -4.88 -1.97
CA VAL A 94 -11.22 -5.23 -1.55
C VAL A 94 -10.99 -4.81 -0.10
N ARG A 95 -10.57 -5.75 0.74
CA ARG A 95 -10.18 -5.51 2.13
C ARG A 95 -8.68 -5.62 2.30
N ILE A 96 -8.06 -4.60 2.91
CA ILE A 96 -6.68 -4.69 3.37
C ILE A 96 -6.67 -5.37 4.74
N VAL A 97 -6.01 -6.52 4.82
CA VAL A 97 -5.96 -7.33 6.05
C VAL A 97 -4.74 -6.97 6.89
N THR A 98 -3.59 -6.78 6.23
CA THR A 98 -2.32 -6.52 6.90
C THR A 98 -1.50 -5.52 6.10
N VAL A 99 -0.80 -4.64 6.81
CA VAL A 99 0.25 -3.78 6.26
C VAL A 99 1.56 -4.12 6.97
N GLU A 100 2.54 -4.63 6.22
CA GLU A 100 3.89 -4.89 6.73
C GLU A 100 4.84 -3.74 6.36
N LEU A 101 5.73 -3.39 7.28
CA LEU A 101 6.78 -2.40 7.04
C LEU A 101 8.12 -3.14 6.91
N ARG A 102 8.79 -2.96 5.77
CA ARG A 102 10.03 -3.68 5.44
C ARG A 102 11.04 -2.74 4.80
N VAL A 103 12.31 -3.13 4.88
CA VAL A 103 13.36 -2.44 4.13
C VAL A 103 13.18 -2.71 2.63
N ARG A 104 13.49 -1.71 1.80
CA ARG A 104 13.66 -1.90 0.35
C ARG A 104 14.77 -2.95 0.11
N PRO A 105 14.59 -3.88 -0.84
CA PRO A 105 15.72 -4.69 -1.28
C PRO A 105 16.79 -3.73 -1.84
N GLU A 106 18.04 -3.90 -1.44
CA GLU A 106 19.14 -3.25 -2.14
C GLU A 106 19.03 -3.71 -3.60
N ALA A 107 19.03 -2.76 -4.54
CA ALA A 107 19.18 -3.13 -5.94
C ALA A 107 20.49 -3.92 -6.02
N GLU A 108 20.43 -5.18 -6.44
CA GLU A 108 21.64 -5.96 -6.71
C GLU A 108 22.50 -5.12 -7.64
N ALA A 109 23.61 -4.62 -7.09
CA ALA A 109 24.62 -3.91 -7.87
C ALA A 109 25.15 -4.92 -8.89
N THR A 110 24.60 -4.85 -10.10
CA THR A 110 25.05 -5.62 -11.26
C THR A 110 26.10 -4.80 -11.99
#